data_AF-A0A661PV60-F1
#
_entry.id   AF-A0A661PV60-F1
#
_cell.length_a   1.000
_cell.length_b   1.000
_cell.length_c   1.000
_cell.angle_alpha   90.00
_cell.angle_beta   90.00
_cell.angle_gamma   90.00
#
_symmetry.space_group_name_H-M   'P 1'
#
loop_
_entity.id
_entity.type
_entity.pdbx_description
1 polymer ?
#
loop_
_entity_poly.entity_id
_entity_poly.type
_entity_poly.pdbx_seq_one_letter_code
_entity_poly.pdbx_strand_id
1 'polypeptide(L)'
;MSINTTHKYQLQNSEEGMCLQLSGDWRFQSGIPDPLHLIDELQSAQPEKLSFDCQQLGSWDSGLMTFLVTLINSCKQNNVSVLQETLPGGIQKLLHLSFAVPERKGNRRELLGQPALAKIGNVTIELHRNWNDLLSFIGNLVIGFFNFVRGKARFRYSDLFYQIECAGPSALLIVTLVSVLVGIILAFVGASQLRIFGAEIFVANLVGLGMAREMGAMMTAIIMAGRSGAAYAAQLGTMQVNEEIDAFKTLGISPIEFLVFPRLLALIITMPLLCIYTDFMGILGGSRVCTNILD
;
A
#
# COMPACT_ATOMS: atom_id res chain seq x y z
N MET A 1 20.07 33.52 -26.26
CA MET A 1 19.91 34.85 -25.65
C MET A 1 20.71 34.83 -24.35
N SER A 2 21.99 35.21 -24.41
CA SER A 2 22.91 35.14 -23.26
C SER A 2 22.60 36.30 -22.30
N ILE A 3 21.95 35.99 -21.19
CA ILE A 3 21.72 36.94 -20.10
C ILE A 3 23.07 37.12 -19.40
N ASN A 4 23.62 38.33 -19.47
CA ASN A 4 24.81 38.76 -18.74
C ASN A 4 24.60 38.55 -17.23
N THR A 5 25.05 37.43 -16.69
CA THR A 5 25.19 37.18 -15.25
C THR A 5 26.48 37.82 -14.75
N THR A 6 26.55 39.15 -14.77
CA THR A 6 27.73 39.88 -14.30
C THR A 6 27.59 40.12 -12.78
N HIS A 7 28.29 39.28 -12.00
CA HIS A 7 28.65 39.46 -10.59
C HIS A 7 27.50 39.66 -9.57
N LYS A 8 26.61 38.68 -9.41
CA LYS A 8 25.68 38.62 -8.25
C LYS A 8 26.35 38.18 -6.95
N TYR A 9 27.55 37.62 -7.04
CA TYR A 9 28.38 37.30 -5.90
C TYR A 9 29.84 37.63 -6.18
N GLN A 10 30.58 37.95 -5.13
CA GLN A 10 32.04 38.09 -5.15
C GLN A 10 32.62 37.42 -3.91
N LEU A 11 33.73 36.73 -4.09
CA LEU A 11 34.42 36.04 -3.02
C LEU A 11 35.67 36.84 -2.64
N GLN A 12 35.76 37.24 -1.37
CA GLN A 12 36.86 38.03 -0.83
C GLN A 12 37.54 37.27 0.31
N ASN A 13 38.87 37.30 0.35
CA ASN A 13 39.62 36.77 1.48
C ASN A 13 39.63 37.81 2.61
N SER A 14 39.12 37.41 3.78
CA SER A 14 39.16 38.20 5.02
C SER A 14 40.16 37.59 5.99
N GLU A 15 40.62 38.36 6.98
CA GLU A 15 41.60 37.92 7.98
C GLU A 15 41.10 36.75 8.86
N GLU A 16 39.77 36.52 8.90
CA GLU A 16 39.12 35.45 9.69
C GLU A 16 38.52 34.30 8.84
N GLY A 17 38.67 34.33 7.51
CA GLY A 17 38.11 33.33 6.59
C GLY A 17 37.72 33.90 5.22
N MET A 18 36.96 33.14 4.43
CA MET A 18 36.43 33.66 3.16
C MET A 18 35.07 34.33 3.38
N CYS A 19 34.88 35.50 2.76
CA CYS A 19 33.64 36.25 2.79
C CYS A 19 32.97 36.23 1.42
N LEU A 20 31.72 35.74 1.37
CA LEU A 20 30.89 35.75 0.18
C LEU A 20 29.99 36.99 0.20
N GLN A 21 30.28 37.95 -0.66
CA GLN A 21 29.45 39.12 -0.85
C GLN A 21 28.33 38.80 -1.84
N LEU A 22 27.07 38.95 -1.41
CA LEU A 22 25.88 38.74 -2.23
C LEU A 22 25.30 40.11 -2.63
N SER A 23 25.17 40.37 -3.93
CA SER A 23 24.73 41.65 -4.47
C SER A 23 23.59 41.50 -5.48
N GLY A 24 22.75 42.53 -5.57
CA GLY A 24 21.66 42.64 -6.55
C GLY A 24 20.40 41.85 -6.19
N ASP A 25 19.50 41.69 -7.17
CA ASP A 25 18.23 40.98 -7.02
C ASP A 25 18.37 39.47 -7.26
N TRP A 26 17.97 38.68 -6.26
CA TRP A 26 18.01 37.22 -6.24
C TRP A 26 16.61 36.63 -6.42
N ARG A 27 16.02 36.89 -7.60
CA ARG A 27 14.77 36.28 -8.05
C ARG A 27 15.00 35.30 -9.19
N PHE A 28 14.19 34.27 -9.31
CA PHE A 28 14.26 33.30 -10.43
C PHE A 28 14.20 33.98 -11.81
N GLN A 29 13.36 35.01 -11.95
CA GLN A 29 13.21 35.77 -13.20
C GLN A 29 14.47 36.56 -13.58
N SER A 30 15.28 36.94 -12.58
CA SER A 30 16.51 37.71 -12.75
C SER A 30 17.74 36.82 -13.00
N GLY A 31 17.55 35.49 -13.10
CA GLY A 31 18.60 34.49 -13.28
C GLY A 31 19.43 34.26 -12.01
N ILE A 32 19.40 33.04 -11.47
CA ILE A 32 20.24 32.67 -10.31
C ILE A 32 21.51 32.02 -10.86
N PRO A 33 22.71 32.45 -10.43
CA PRO A 33 23.94 31.84 -10.90
C PRO A 33 24.07 30.40 -10.39
N ASP A 34 24.75 29.56 -11.17
CA ASP A 34 25.01 28.17 -10.80
C ASP A 34 26.01 28.12 -9.62
N PRO A 35 25.67 27.50 -8.48
CA PRO A 35 26.57 27.39 -7.33
C PRO A 35 27.79 26.52 -7.60
N LEU A 36 27.83 25.70 -8.66
CA LEU A 36 28.93 24.75 -8.94
C LEU A 36 30.29 25.45 -9.05
N HIS A 37 30.38 26.55 -9.80
CA HIS A 37 31.64 27.28 -9.95
C HIS A 37 32.17 27.83 -8.63
N LEU A 38 31.27 28.33 -7.78
CA LEU A 38 31.64 28.82 -6.45
C LEU A 38 32.06 27.66 -5.53
N ILE A 39 31.38 26.52 -5.62
CA ILE A 39 31.74 25.32 -4.86
C ILE A 39 33.14 24.84 -5.24
N ASP A 40 33.51 24.84 -6.52
CA ASP A 40 34.84 24.46 -7.00
C ASP A 40 35.93 25.44 -6.52
N GLU A 41 35.65 26.74 -6.54
CA GLU A 41 36.54 27.77 -5.98
C GLU A 41 36.73 27.62 -4.47
N LEU A 42 35.64 27.36 -3.72
CA LEU A 42 35.68 27.11 -2.28
C LEU A 42 36.43 25.82 -1.94
N GLN A 43 36.29 24.77 -2.75
CA GLN A 43 37.04 23.52 -2.58
C GLN A 43 38.53 23.70 -2.81
N SER A 44 38.90 24.53 -3.79
CA SER A 44 40.31 24.82 -4.10
C SER A 44 40.99 25.63 -3.00
N ALA A 45 40.27 26.55 -2.37
CA ALA A 45 40.79 27.46 -1.35
C ALA A 45 40.72 26.93 0.09
N GLN A 46 39.97 25.85 0.36
CA GLN A 46 39.84 25.18 1.68
C GLN A 46 39.76 26.14 2.88
N PRO A 47 38.73 27.00 2.96
CA PRO A 47 38.58 27.93 4.07
C PRO A 47 38.18 27.20 5.36
N GLU A 48 38.69 27.64 6.52
CA GLU A 48 38.16 27.16 7.81
C GLU A 48 36.76 27.74 8.10
N LYS A 49 36.52 28.98 7.67
CA LYS A 49 35.27 29.73 7.92
C LYS A 49 34.77 30.44 6.67
N LEU A 50 33.44 30.43 6.50
CA LEU A 50 32.73 31.18 5.46
C LEU A 50 31.74 32.16 6.11
N SER A 51 31.89 33.45 5.83
CA SER A 51 30.93 34.51 6.19
C SER A 51 30.18 35.02 4.97
N PHE A 52 29.01 35.64 5.19
CA PHE A 52 28.23 36.30 4.14
C PHE A 52 28.15 37.81 4.36
N ASP A 53 28.41 38.59 3.34
CA ASP A 53 28.10 40.03 3.30
C ASP A 53 26.84 40.25 2.45
N CYS A 54 25.79 40.79 3.07
CA CYS A 54 24.49 41.04 2.46
C CYS A 54 24.14 42.53 2.36
N GLN A 55 25.10 43.45 2.50
CA GLN A 55 24.82 44.90 2.47
C GLN A 55 24.22 45.39 1.15
N GLN A 56 24.54 44.73 0.03
CA GLN A 56 24.03 45.06 -1.31
C GLN A 56 22.96 44.07 -1.80
N LEU A 57 22.39 43.28 -0.89
CA LEU A 57 21.35 42.31 -1.22
C LEU A 57 20.04 43.06 -1.51
N GLY A 58 19.54 42.93 -2.74
CA GLY A 58 18.24 43.43 -3.14
C GLY A 58 17.11 42.51 -2.69
N SER A 59 16.08 42.41 -3.52
CA SER A 59 14.95 41.53 -3.28
C SER A 59 15.27 40.06 -3.59
N TRP A 60 14.75 39.15 -2.77
CA TRP A 60 15.07 37.71 -2.86
C TRP A 60 13.80 36.84 -2.80
N ASP A 61 13.87 35.63 -3.37
CA ASP A 61 12.83 34.60 -3.35
C ASP A 61 13.37 33.20 -2.95
N SER A 62 12.63 32.13 -3.24
CA SER A 62 13.05 30.73 -3.00
C SER A 62 14.30 30.30 -3.79
N GLY A 63 14.72 31.09 -4.77
CA GLY A 63 15.92 30.88 -5.56
C GLY A 63 17.21 31.08 -4.77
N LEU A 64 17.29 32.19 -4.03
CA LEU A 64 18.40 32.44 -3.09
C LEU A 64 18.50 31.32 -2.05
N MET A 65 17.35 30.84 -1.56
CA MET A 65 17.29 29.77 -0.59
C MET A 65 17.88 28.46 -1.14
N THR A 66 17.55 28.11 -2.39
CA THR A 66 18.07 26.91 -3.06
C THR A 66 19.59 27.01 -3.25
N PHE A 67 20.08 28.18 -3.65
CA PHE A 67 21.51 28.46 -3.77
C PHE A 67 22.24 28.31 -2.43
N LEU A 68 21.74 28.98 -1.37
CA LEU A 68 22.34 28.93 -0.04
C LEU A 68 22.30 27.52 0.59
N VAL A 69 21.20 26.77 0.45
CA VAL A 69 21.11 25.39 0.95
C VAL A 69 22.13 24.49 0.26
N THR A 70 22.27 24.60 -1.06
CA THR A 70 23.22 23.81 -1.85
C THR A 70 24.67 24.13 -1.43
N LEU A 71 24.97 25.42 -1.28
CA LEU A 71 26.27 25.91 -0.83
C LEU A 71 26.59 25.45 0.60
N ILE A 72 25.69 25.65 1.55
CA ILE A 72 25.87 25.26 2.96
C ILE A 72 26.04 23.74 3.09
N ASN A 73 25.27 22.94 2.33
CA ASN A 73 25.43 21.49 2.32
C ASN A 73 26.80 21.07 1.78
N SER A 74 27.30 21.73 0.73
CA SER A 74 28.65 21.47 0.19
C SER A 74 29.76 21.88 1.17
N CYS A 75 29.63 23.04 1.84
CA CYS A 75 30.55 23.48 2.88
C CYS A 75 30.59 22.51 4.07
N LYS A 76 29.42 22.02 4.53
CA LYS A 76 29.32 21.00 5.58
C LYS A 76 30.00 19.69 5.21
N GLN A 77 29.91 19.26 3.95
CA GLN A 77 30.59 18.04 3.48
C GLN A 77 32.12 18.18 3.51
N ASN A 78 32.63 19.40 3.34
CA ASN A 78 34.05 19.72 3.32
C ASN A 78 34.58 20.31 4.65
N ASN A 79 33.85 20.13 5.77
CA ASN A 79 34.20 20.63 7.10
C ASN A 79 34.44 22.15 7.22
N VAL A 80 33.82 22.95 6.34
CA VAL A 80 33.89 24.42 6.40
C VAL A 80 32.80 24.94 7.35
N SER A 81 33.18 25.73 8.35
CA SER A 81 32.23 26.34 9.30
C SER A 81 31.55 27.57 8.69
N VAL A 82 30.24 27.50 8.46
CA VAL A 82 29.48 28.60 7.86
C VAL A 82 28.80 29.46 8.92
N LEU A 83 29.14 30.76 8.97
CA LEU A 83 28.59 31.73 9.91
C LEU A 83 27.22 32.23 9.42
N GLN A 84 26.16 31.54 9.84
CA GLN A 84 24.77 31.87 9.47
C GLN A 84 24.24 33.17 10.12
N GLU A 85 24.96 33.71 11.11
CA GLU A 85 24.59 34.94 11.83
C GLU A 85 24.76 36.19 10.98
N THR A 86 25.56 36.13 9.91
CA THR A 86 25.77 37.28 9.01
C THR A 86 24.70 37.41 7.92
N LEU A 87 23.71 36.51 7.91
CA LEU A 87 22.59 36.53 6.97
C LEU A 87 21.39 37.33 7.52
N PRO A 88 20.58 37.96 6.66
CA PRO A 88 19.33 38.61 7.06
C PRO A 88 18.41 37.66 7.85
N GLY A 89 17.79 38.15 8.93
CA GLY A 89 17.02 37.31 9.86
C GLY A 89 15.85 36.52 9.23
N GLY A 90 15.30 36.99 8.10
CA GLY A 90 14.29 36.24 7.34
C GLY A 90 14.87 34.95 6.71
N ILE A 91 16.07 35.02 6.17
CA ILE A 91 16.79 33.88 5.57
C ILE A 91 17.27 32.94 6.67
N GLN A 92 17.79 33.48 7.78
CA GLN A 92 18.22 32.69 8.93
C GLN A 92 17.09 31.81 9.50
N LYS A 93 15.86 32.36 9.65
CA LYS A 93 14.69 31.60 10.10
C LYS A 93 14.32 30.46 9.14
N LEU A 94 14.35 30.74 7.84
CA LEU A 94 14.05 29.72 6.81
C LEU A 94 15.11 28.61 6.77
N LEU A 95 16.40 28.97 6.91
CA LEU A 95 17.50 28.01 7.02
C LEU A 95 17.37 27.16 8.28
N HIS A 96 17.04 27.78 9.41
CA HIS A 96 16.80 27.05 10.65
C HIS A 96 15.64 26.06 10.48
N LEU A 97 14.52 26.46 9.87
CA LEU A 97 13.39 25.56 9.63
C LEU A 97 13.72 24.44 8.64
N SER A 98 14.47 24.73 7.57
CA SER A 98 14.84 23.72 6.58
C SER A 98 15.82 22.69 7.13
N PHE A 99 16.73 23.09 8.01
CA PHE A 99 17.72 22.19 8.63
C PHE A 99 17.28 21.59 9.97
N ALA A 100 16.26 22.13 10.63
CA ALA A 100 15.72 21.61 11.91
C ALA A 100 14.97 20.28 11.72
N VAL A 101 14.39 20.07 10.55
CA VAL A 101 13.91 18.73 10.17
C VAL A 101 15.14 17.97 9.71
N PRO A 102 15.66 16.99 10.49
CA PRO A 102 16.74 16.15 9.98
C PRO A 102 16.25 15.60 8.64
N GLU A 103 17.07 15.68 7.59
CA GLU A 103 16.76 14.96 6.36
C GLU A 103 16.37 13.56 6.81
N ARG A 104 15.10 13.16 6.60
CA ARG A 104 14.76 11.74 6.58
C ARG A 104 15.74 11.22 5.56
N LYS A 105 16.82 10.58 6.01
CA LYS A 105 17.76 9.86 5.17
C LYS A 105 16.85 8.92 4.39
N GLY A 106 16.46 9.37 3.21
CA GLY A 106 15.53 8.63 2.41
C GLY A 106 16.21 7.30 2.18
N ASN A 107 15.44 6.23 2.20
CA ASN A 107 15.82 4.90 1.75
C ASN A 107 16.44 4.87 0.33
N ARG A 108 16.72 6.03 -0.29
CA ARG A 108 17.39 6.22 -1.56
C ARG A 108 18.84 5.69 -1.58
N ARG A 109 19.53 5.56 -0.42
CA ARG A 109 20.84 4.86 -0.36
C ARG A 109 20.74 3.33 -0.23
N GLU A 110 19.54 2.77 -0.03
CA GLU A 110 19.32 1.31 0.05
C GLU A 110 18.92 0.66 -1.29
N LEU A 111 19.03 1.38 -2.41
CA LEU A 111 18.87 0.80 -3.74
C LEU A 111 20.13 0.04 -4.22
N LEU A 112 21.23 0.09 -3.48
CA LEU A 112 22.35 -0.83 -3.63
C LEU A 112 21.96 -2.17 -2.98
N GLY A 113 21.21 -2.97 -3.75
CA GLY A 113 20.93 -4.39 -3.52
C GLY A 113 21.02 -4.86 -2.07
N GLN A 114 20.03 -4.53 -1.24
CA GLN A 114 19.92 -5.12 0.10
C GLN A 114 20.10 -6.65 -0.02
N PRO A 115 21.00 -7.27 0.77
CA PRO A 115 21.19 -8.71 0.74
C PRO A 115 19.84 -9.39 0.98
N ALA A 116 19.61 -10.55 0.35
CA ALA A 116 18.33 -11.25 0.44
C ALA A 116 17.88 -11.45 1.91
N LEU A 117 18.85 -11.66 2.81
CA LEU A 117 18.62 -11.77 4.24
C LEU A 117 18.11 -10.46 4.88
N ALA A 118 18.61 -9.30 4.46
CA ALA A 118 18.11 -8.00 4.94
C ALA A 118 16.70 -7.69 4.41
N LYS A 119 16.39 -8.07 3.16
CA LYS A 119 15.03 -7.96 2.63
C LYS A 119 14.04 -8.81 3.42
N ILE A 120 14.39 -10.08 3.68
CA ILE A 120 13.58 -10.99 4.48
C ILE A 120 13.48 -10.49 5.92
N GLY A 121 14.58 -10.01 6.50
CA GLY A 121 14.61 -9.43 7.85
C GLY A 121 13.70 -8.22 7.99
N ASN A 122 13.77 -7.27 7.05
CA ASN A 122 12.92 -6.08 7.05
C ASN A 122 11.43 -6.45 6.90
N VAL A 123 11.10 -7.33 5.95
CA VAL A 123 9.72 -7.83 5.78
C VAL A 123 9.23 -8.53 7.05
N THR A 124 10.06 -9.34 7.68
CA THR A 124 9.70 -10.07 8.91
C THR A 124 9.45 -9.12 10.08
N ILE A 125 10.29 -8.10 10.24
CA ILE A 125 10.15 -7.09 11.30
C ILE A 125 8.89 -6.24 11.08
N GLU A 126 8.60 -5.85 9.83
CA GLU A 126 7.37 -5.14 9.49
C GLU A 126 6.13 -6.00 9.75
N LEU A 127 6.16 -7.27 9.34
CA LEU A 127 5.08 -8.22 9.63
C LEU A 127 4.86 -8.34 11.13
N HIS A 128 5.94 -8.47 11.93
CA HIS A 128 5.88 -8.55 13.39
C HIS A 128 5.28 -7.30 14.02
N ARG A 129 5.65 -6.11 13.56
CA ARG A 129 5.07 -4.85 14.07
C ARG A 129 3.57 -4.75 13.79
N ASN A 130 3.12 -5.24 12.63
CA ASN A 130 1.72 -5.20 12.22
C ASN A 130 0.83 -6.27 12.87
N TRP A 131 1.40 -7.21 13.64
CA TRP A 131 0.61 -8.25 14.33
C TRP A 131 -0.39 -7.66 15.32
N ASN A 132 -0.04 -6.57 16.01
CA ASN A 132 -0.96 -5.90 16.92
C ASN A 132 -2.17 -5.31 16.18
N ASP A 133 -1.95 -4.73 15.00
CA ASP A 133 -3.02 -4.16 14.19
C ASP A 133 -3.97 -5.27 13.70
N LEU A 134 -3.43 -6.41 13.26
CA LEU A 134 -4.22 -7.57 12.87
C LEU A 134 -5.06 -8.12 14.04
N LEU A 135 -4.46 -8.25 15.22
CA LEU A 135 -5.17 -8.65 16.43
C LEU A 135 -6.29 -7.66 16.80
N SER A 136 -6.02 -6.36 16.69
CA SER A 136 -7.01 -5.32 16.96
C SER A 136 -8.18 -5.38 15.98
N PHE A 137 -7.90 -5.64 14.70
CA PHE A 137 -8.91 -5.79 13.66
C PHE A 137 -9.80 -7.00 13.91
N ILE A 138 -9.20 -8.17 14.20
CA ILE A 138 -9.95 -9.39 14.55
C ILE A 138 -10.77 -9.16 15.82
N GLY A 139 -10.18 -8.53 16.84
CA GLY A 139 -10.88 -8.18 18.09
C GLY A 139 -12.10 -7.31 17.84
N ASN A 140 -11.98 -6.29 17.00
CA ASN A 140 -13.09 -5.42 16.60
C ASN A 140 -14.18 -6.19 15.83
N LEU A 141 -13.82 -7.14 14.96
CA LEU A 141 -14.80 -7.99 14.27
C LEU A 141 -15.56 -8.90 15.24
N VAL A 142 -14.86 -9.49 16.22
CA VAL A 142 -15.47 -10.34 17.25
C VAL A 142 -16.42 -9.50 18.13
N ILE A 143 -16.00 -8.32 18.56
CA ILE A 143 -16.85 -7.39 19.32
C ILE A 143 -18.07 -6.99 18.48
N GLY A 144 -17.89 -6.68 17.21
CA GLY A 144 -18.99 -6.40 16.27
C GLY A 144 -19.97 -7.56 16.15
N PHE A 145 -19.48 -8.80 16.09
CA PHE A 145 -20.30 -10.01 16.08
C PHE A 145 -21.10 -10.18 17.37
N PHE A 146 -20.47 -9.99 18.53
CA PHE A 146 -21.19 -10.02 19.81
C PHE A 146 -22.22 -8.90 19.94
N ASN A 147 -21.92 -7.70 19.43
CA ASN A 147 -22.86 -6.58 19.39
C ASN A 147 -24.06 -6.88 18.48
N PHE A 148 -23.85 -7.58 17.38
CA PHE A 148 -24.92 -8.06 16.50
C PHE A 148 -25.82 -9.07 17.17
N VAL A 149 -25.26 -10.10 17.81
CA VAL A 149 -26.04 -11.08 18.56
C VAL A 149 -26.85 -10.42 19.68
N ARG A 150 -26.32 -9.34 20.27
CA ARG A 150 -27.02 -8.53 21.30
C ARG A 150 -28.00 -7.49 20.75
N GLY A 151 -28.20 -7.41 19.43
CA GLY A 151 -29.10 -6.46 18.79
C GLY A 151 -28.63 -5.00 18.82
N LYS A 152 -27.37 -4.74 19.17
CA LYS A 152 -26.76 -3.40 19.24
C LYS A 152 -25.93 -3.05 18.01
N ALA A 153 -25.89 -3.91 16.99
CA ALA A 153 -25.09 -3.67 15.81
C ALA A 153 -25.59 -2.45 15.02
N ARG A 154 -24.63 -1.62 14.62
CA ARG A 154 -24.86 -0.38 13.88
C ARG A 154 -24.48 -0.56 12.41
N PHE A 155 -25.29 -1.31 11.67
CA PHE A 155 -25.19 -1.39 10.20
C PHE A 155 -26.57 -1.34 9.56
N ARG A 156 -26.60 -1.00 8.26
CA ARG A 156 -27.83 -0.87 7.50
C ARG A 156 -28.21 -2.23 6.90
N TYR A 157 -29.42 -2.72 7.18
CA TYR A 157 -29.89 -4.01 6.66
C TYR A 157 -29.91 -4.09 5.13
N SER A 158 -30.16 -2.98 4.43
CA SER A 158 -30.08 -2.93 2.96
C SER A 158 -28.71 -3.36 2.45
N ASP A 159 -27.65 -2.97 3.16
CA ASP A 159 -26.28 -3.23 2.73
C ASP A 159 -25.95 -4.70 2.95
N LEU A 160 -26.48 -5.32 4.01
CA LEU A 160 -26.39 -6.77 4.22
C LEU A 160 -27.08 -7.54 3.07
N PHE A 161 -28.32 -7.18 2.71
CA PHE A 161 -29.03 -7.86 1.61
C PHE A 161 -28.32 -7.70 0.27
N TYR A 162 -27.80 -6.50 -0.02
CA TYR A 162 -26.99 -6.27 -1.21
C TYR A 162 -25.75 -7.16 -1.24
N GLN A 163 -25.06 -7.31 -0.09
CA GLN A 163 -23.89 -8.18 -0.02
C GLN A 163 -24.23 -9.67 -0.12
N ILE A 164 -25.39 -10.11 0.39
CA ILE A 164 -25.89 -11.47 0.20
C ILE A 164 -26.18 -11.75 -1.28
N GLU A 165 -26.79 -10.80 -1.99
CA GLU A 165 -27.05 -10.92 -3.42
C GLU A 165 -25.75 -11.03 -4.22
N CYS A 166 -24.79 -10.14 -3.93
CA CYS A 166 -23.49 -10.13 -4.59
C CYS A 166 -22.68 -11.40 -4.31
N ALA A 167 -22.68 -11.90 -3.08
CA ALA A 167 -21.93 -13.08 -2.68
C ALA A 167 -22.60 -14.40 -3.12
N GLY A 168 -23.92 -14.49 -3.04
CA GLY A 168 -24.68 -15.71 -3.32
C GLY A 168 -25.10 -15.82 -4.79
N PRO A 169 -26.27 -15.29 -5.17
CA PRO A 169 -26.83 -15.39 -6.51
C PRO A 169 -25.85 -15.04 -7.64
N SER A 170 -25.08 -13.97 -7.50
CA SER A 170 -24.14 -13.58 -8.56
C SER A 170 -22.97 -14.57 -8.74
N ALA A 171 -22.68 -15.41 -7.75
CA ALA A 171 -21.65 -16.46 -7.82
C ALA A 171 -22.16 -17.78 -8.41
N LEU A 172 -23.48 -17.95 -8.57
CA LEU A 172 -24.07 -19.24 -8.97
C LEU A 172 -23.54 -19.75 -10.32
N LEU A 173 -23.32 -18.87 -11.30
CA LEU A 173 -22.86 -19.29 -12.63
C LEU A 173 -21.49 -19.99 -12.57
N ILE A 174 -20.51 -19.38 -11.90
CA ILE A 174 -19.17 -19.94 -11.77
C ILE A 174 -19.18 -21.19 -10.89
N VAL A 175 -19.95 -21.19 -9.79
CA VAL A 175 -20.05 -22.34 -8.89
C VAL A 175 -20.69 -23.54 -9.61
N THR A 176 -21.74 -23.32 -10.40
CA THR A 176 -22.40 -24.38 -11.19
C THR A 176 -21.44 -24.98 -12.21
N LEU A 177 -20.74 -24.13 -12.96
CA LEU A 177 -19.81 -24.59 -14.00
C LEU A 177 -18.70 -25.47 -13.40
N VAL A 178 -18.06 -25.00 -12.33
CA VAL A 178 -16.94 -25.72 -11.72
C VAL A 178 -17.42 -26.98 -11.00
N SER A 179 -18.52 -26.91 -10.24
CA SER A 179 -19.07 -28.08 -9.51
C SER A 179 -19.46 -29.22 -10.45
N VAL A 180 -20.17 -28.92 -11.54
CA VAL A 180 -20.55 -29.92 -12.54
C VAL A 180 -19.30 -30.54 -13.19
N LEU A 181 -18.33 -29.72 -13.57
CA LEU A 181 -17.08 -30.20 -14.18
C LEU A 181 -16.32 -31.13 -13.24
N VAL A 182 -16.17 -30.77 -11.97
CA VAL A 182 -15.48 -31.59 -10.97
C VAL A 182 -16.26 -32.88 -10.69
N GLY A 183 -17.59 -32.82 -10.61
CA GLY A 183 -18.44 -33.99 -10.49
C GLY A 183 -18.25 -34.99 -11.64
N ILE A 184 -18.18 -34.49 -12.88
CA ILE A 184 -17.88 -35.29 -14.08
C ILE A 184 -16.48 -35.92 -13.97
N ILE A 185 -15.47 -35.15 -13.58
CA ILE A 185 -14.09 -35.62 -13.43
C ILE A 185 -14.00 -36.72 -12.37
N LEU A 186 -14.63 -36.52 -11.20
CA LEU A 186 -14.66 -37.51 -10.12
C LEU A 186 -15.36 -38.80 -10.54
N ALA A 187 -16.49 -38.71 -11.24
CA ALA A 187 -17.19 -39.88 -11.75
C ALA A 187 -16.35 -40.65 -12.78
N PHE A 188 -15.70 -39.94 -13.71
CA PHE A 188 -14.89 -40.57 -14.75
C PHE A 188 -13.64 -41.24 -14.18
N VAL A 189 -12.88 -40.52 -13.34
CA VAL A 189 -11.68 -41.05 -12.69
C VAL A 189 -12.06 -42.19 -11.73
N GLY A 190 -13.12 -42.01 -10.94
CA GLY A 190 -13.63 -43.02 -10.03
C GLY A 190 -14.05 -44.30 -10.76
N ALA A 191 -14.80 -44.18 -11.86
CA ALA A 191 -15.22 -45.32 -12.67
C ALA A 191 -14.04 -46.08 -13.27
N SER A 192 -13.06 -45.36 -13.85
CA SER A 192 -11.86 -45.99 -14.40
C SER A 192 -11.08 -46.78 -13.34
N GLN A 193 -10.99 -46.28 -12.10
CA GLN A 193 -10.27 -46.97 -11.02
C GLN A 193 -11.05 -48.14 -10.44
N LEU A 194 -12.36 -48.01 -10.22
CA LEU A 194 -13.20 -49.08 -9.68
C LEU A 194 -13.42 -50.22 -10.68
N ARG A 195 -13.37 -49.94 -11.99
CA ARG A 195 -13.42 -50.94 -13.06
C ARG A 195 -12.34 -52.01 -12.92
N ILE A 196 -11.12 -51.63 -12.51
CA ILE A 196 -9.99 -52.56 -12.33
C ILE A 196 -10.28 -53.58 -11.21
N PHE A 197 -11.09 -53.19 -10.23
CA PHE A 197 -11.50 -54.04 -9.10
C PHE A 197 -12.87 -54.71 -9.31
N GLY A 198 -13.51 -54.51 -10.47
CA GLY A 198 -14.87 -55.00 -10.74
C GLY A 198 -15.96 -54.36 -9.87
N ALA A 199 -15.69 -53.17 -9.31
CA ALA A 199 -16.50 -52.52 -8.27
C ALA A 199 -17.25 -51.28 -8.79
N GLU A 200 -17.62 -51.23 -10.07
CA GLU A 200 -18.18 -50.04 -10.74
C GLU A 200 -19.48 -49.50 -10.10
N ILE A 201 -20.26 -50.36 -9.44
CA ILE A 201 -21.48 -49.97 -8.71
C ILE A 201 -21.20 -48.98 -7.56
N PHE A 202 -19.96 -48.91 -7.06
CA PHE A 202 -19.59 -48.01 -5.96
C PHE A 202 -19.18 -46.61 -6.42
N VAL A 203 -19.18 -46.33 -7.74
CA VAL A 203 -18.83 -45.00 -8.27
C VAL A 203 -19.81 -43.93 -7.77
N ALA A 204 -21.11 -44.25 -7.70
CA ALA A 204 -22.12 -43.35 -7.15
C ALA A 204 -21.83 -42.98 -5.68
N ASN A 205 -21.40 -43.95 -4.87
CA ASN A 205 -21.02 -43.72 -3.47
C ASN A 205 -19.75 -42.86 -3.37
N LEU A 206 -18.77 -43.10 -4.25
CA LEU A 206 -17.54 -42.31 -4.30
C LEU A 206 -17.84 -40.84 -4.62
N VAL A 207 -18.64 -40.57 -5.65
CA VAL A 207 -19.00 -39.21 -6.04
C VAL A 207 -19.85 -38.53 -4.96
N GLY A 208 -20.89 -39.21 -4.46
CA GLY A 208 -21.77 -38.65 -3.43
C GLY A 208 -21.04 -38.31 -2.13
N LEU A 209 -20.26 -39.25 -1.59
CA LEU A 209 -19.49 -39.01 -0.36
C LEU A 209 -18.32 -38.05 -0.60
N GLY A 210 -17.64 -38.15 -1.72
CA GLY A 210 -16.49 -37.30 -2.05
C GLY A 210 -16.89 -35.84 -2.22
N MET A 211 -18.03 -35.57 -2.85
CA MET A 211 -18.59 -34.23 -2.96
C MET A 211 -18.97 -33.69 -1.57
N ALA A 212 -19.85 -34.38 -0.85
CA ALA A 212 -20.42 -33.90 0.39
C ALA A 212 -19.42 -33.75 1.56
N ARG A 213 -18.34 -34.55 1.59
CA ARG A 213 -17.35 -34.48 2.68
C ARG A 213 -16.25 -33.47 2.44
N GLU A 214 -15.75 -33.38 1.22
CA GLU A 214 -14.49 -32.69 0.93
C GLU A 214 -14.68 -31.62 -0.15
N MET A 215 -15.14 -32.04 -1.32
CA MET A 215 -15.03 -31.22 -2.52
C MET A 215 -16.02 -30.04 -2.52
N GLY A 216 -17.25 -30.21 -2.05
CA GLY A 216 -18.25 -29.14 -2.03
C GLY A 216 -17.80 -27.91 -1.23
N ALA A 217 -17.33 -28.15 -0.01
CA ALA A 217 -16.83 -27.11 0.89
C ALA A 217 -15.53 -26.50 0.37
N MET A 218 -14.57 -27.33 -0.07
CA MET A 218 -13.28 -26.86 -0.59
C MET A 218 -13.45 -25.96 -1.81
N MET A 219 -14.28 -26.38 -2.78
CA MET A 219 -14.53 -25.63 -4.01
C MET A 219 -15.25 -24.32 -3.72
N THR A 220 -16.31 -24.36 -2.91
CA THR A 220 -17.04 -23.15 -2.51
C THR A 220 -16.10 -22.15 -1.85
N ALA A 221 -15.26 -22.60 -0.91
CA ALA A 221 -14.30 -21.74 -0.22
C ALA A 221 -13.29 -21.08 -1.18
N ILE A 222 -12.68 -21.87 -2.08
CA ILE A 222 -11.69 -21.36 -3.04
C ILE A 222 -12.33 -20.36 -4.01
N ILE A 223 -13.50 -20.69 -4.57
CA ILE A 223 -14.21 -19.83 -5.52
C ILE A 223 -14.60 -18.51 -4.85
N MET A 224 -15.16 -18.58 -3.65
CA MET A 224 -15.62 -17.41 -2.92
C MET A 224 -14.46 -16.53 -2.44
N ALA A 225 -13.35 -17.12 -2.01
CA ALA A 225 -12.12 -16.38 -1.67
C ALA A 225 -11.58 -15.62 -2.89
N GLY A 226 -11.61 -16.23 -4.08
CA GLY A 226 -11.22 -15.58 -5.33
C GLY A 226 -12.18 -14.48 -5.75
N ARG A 227 -13.43 -14.84 -6.08
CA ARG A 227 -14.43 -13.93 -6.66
C ARG A 227 -14.85 -12.83 -5.69
N SER A 228 -15.42 -13.22 -4.56
CA SER A 228 -16.02 -12.28 -3.60
C SER A 228 -14.94 -11.59 -2.78
N GLY A 229 -13.87 -12.30 -2.42
CA GLY A 229 -12.71 -11.71 -1.74
C GLY A 229 -12.03 -10.62 -2.58
N ALA A 230 -11.75 -10.89 -3.87
CA ALA A 230 -11.16 -9.87 -4.74
C ALA A 230 -12.11 -8.68 -4.98
N ALA A 231 -13.41 -8.94 -5.18
CA ALA A 231 -14.40 -7.88 -5.34
C ALA A 231 -14.49 -6.98 -4.10
N TYR A 232 -14.48 -7.55 -2.89
CA TYR A 232 -14.50 -6.79 -1.64
C TYR A 232 -13.20 -6.03 -1.40
N ALA A 233 -12.05 -6.64 -1.71
CA ALA A 233 -10.76 -5.97 -1.63
C ALA A 233 -10.69 -4.78 -2.61
N ALA A 234 -11.17 -4.94 -3.85
CA ALA A 234 -11.22 -3.87 -4.83
C ALA A 234 -12.16 -2.75 -4.39
N GLN A 235 -13.36 -3.07 -3.89
CA GLN A 235 -14.30 -2.07 -3.38
C GLN A 235 -13.72 -1.28 -2.21
N LEU A 236 -13.20 -1.97 -1.19
CA LEU A 236 -12.58 -1.32 -0.04
C LEU A 236 -11.34 -0.50 -0.43
N GLY A 237 -10.53 -1.00 -1.37
CA GLY A 237 -9.39 -0.28 -1.91
C GLY A 237 -9.79 1.02 -2.60
N THR A 238 -10.80 1.00 -3.46
CA THR A 238 -11.33 2.21 -4.11
C THR A 238 -11.89 3.19 -3.08
N MET A 239 -12.64 2.71 -2.09
CA MET A 239 -13.17 3.56 -1.00
C MET A 239 -12.05 4.18 -0.15
N GLN A 240 -10.92 3.48 0.03
CA GLN A 240 -9.75 4.03 0.73
C GLN A 240 -9.06 5.11 -0.12
N VAL A 241 -8.90 4.89 -1.42
CA VAL A 241 -8.26 5.85 -2.34
C VAL A 241 -9.12 7.12 -2.51
N ASN A 242 -10.44 6.97 -2.48
CA ASN A 242 -11.39 8.09 -2.53
C ASN A 242 -11.62 8.76 -1.17
N GLU A 243 -10.89 8.37 -0.11
CA GLU A 243 -11.02 8.89 1.25
C GLU A 243 -12.42 8.69 1.89
N GLU A 244 -13.27 7.83 1.33
CA GLU A 244 -14.61 7.53 1.85
C GLU A 244 -14.54 6.87 3.23
N ILE A 245 -13.54 6.00 3.45
CA ILE A 245 -13.31 5.34 4.74
C ILE A 245 -12.91 6.34 5.82
N ASP A 246 -12.12 7.36 5.46
CA ASP A 246 -11.69 8.39 6.41
C ASP A 246 -12.84 9.38 6.70
N ALA A 247 -13.72 9.63 5.72
CA ALA A 247 -14.96 10.36 5.96
C ALA A 247 -15.87 9.68 7.01
N PHE A 248 -15.97 8.34 7.01
CA PHE A 248 -16.70 7.66 8.09
C PHE A 248 -16.06 7.87 9.46
N LYS A 249 -14.72 7.85 9.54
CA LYS A 249 -14.00 8.09 10.80
C LYS A 249 -14.24 9.51 11.32
N THR A 250 -14.25 10.53 10.46
CA THR A 250 -14.51 11.93 10.87
C THR A 250 -15.95 12.14 11.33
N LEU A 251 -16.91 11.38 10.77
CA LEU A 251 -18.30 11.36 11.21
C LEU A 251 -18.52 10.57 12.53
N GLY A 252 -17.47 10.00 13.12
CA GLY A 252 -17.56 9.20 14.35
C GLY A 252 -18.24 7.84 14.14
N ILE A 253 -18.30 7.35 12.90
CA ILE A 253 -18.87 6.05 12.55
C ILE A 253 -17.71 5.06 12.37
N SER A 254 -17.78 3.91 13.04
CA SER A 254 -16.78 2.85 12.91
C SER A 254 -16.83 2.23 11.49
N PRO A 255 -15.78 2.35 10.66
CA PRO A 255 -15.78 1.76 9.32
C PRO A 255 -15.83 0.23 9.35
N ILE A 256 -15.28 -0.39 10.39
CA ILE A 256 -15.28 -1.85 10.55
C ILE A 256 -16.71 -2.37 10.72
N GLU A 257 -17.49 -1.76 11.62
CA GLU A 257 -18.88 -2.15 11.86
C GLU A 257 -19.78 -1.86 10.65
N PHE A 258 -19.53 -0.76 9.93
CA PHE A 258 -20.42 -0.33 8.85
C PHE A 258 -20.08 -0.95 7.48
N LEU A 259 -18.80 -1.14 7.14
CA LEU A 259 -18.38 -1.64 5.82
C LEU A 259 -17.97 -3.12 5.84
N VAL A 260 -17.27 -3.58 6.88
CA VAL A 260 -16.67 -4.91 6.90
C VAL A 260 -17.63 -5.94 7.45
N PHE A 261 -18.29 -5.62 8.56
CA PHE A 261 -19.20 -6.52 9.26
C PHE A 261 -20.36 -7.06 8.40
N PRO A 262 -21.13 -6.24 7.63
CA PRO A 262 -22.21 -6.77 6.79
C PRO A 262 -21.70 -7.71 5.68
N ARG A 263 -20.51 -7.45 5.11
CA ARG A 263 -19.88 -8.35 4.12
C ARG A 263 -19.51 -9.69 4.74
N LEU A 264 -18.97 -9.66 5.96
CA LEU A 264 -18.60 -10.86 6.70
C LEU A 264 -19.83 -11.70 7.07
N LEU A 265 -20.91 -11.07 7.54
CA LEU A 265 -22.19 -11.74 7.78
C LEU A 265 -22.80 -12.33 6.50
N ALA A 266 -22.76 -11.59 5.40
CA ALA A 266 -23.21 -12.11 4.11
C ALA A 266 -22.47 -13.40 3.76
N LEU A 267 -21.14 -13.41 3.85
CA LEU A 267 -20.33 -14.62 3.60
C LEU A 267 -20.66 -15.77 4.54
N ILE A 268 -20.81 -15.52 5.85
CA ILE A 268 -21.19 -16.56 6.83
C ILE A 268 -22.52 -17.22 6.45
N ILE A 269 -23.49 -16.45 5.97
CA ILE A 269 -24.81 -16.95 5.58
C ILE A 269 -24.76 -17.65 4.22
N THR A 270 -24.08 -17.06 3.23
CA THR A 270 -24.09 -17.57 1.86
C THR A 270 -23.21 -18.81 1.68
N MET A 271 -22.05 -18.89 2.34
CA MET A 271 -21.10 -20.01 2.20
C MET A 271 -21.73 -21.40 2.42
N PRO A 272 -22.44 -21.69 3.52
CA PRO A 272 -23.05 -23.01 3.73
C PRO A 272 -24.14 -23.31 2.68
N LEU A 273 -24.91 -22.30 2.27
CA LEU A 273 -25.93 -22.46 1.22
C LEU A 273 -25.29 -22.81 -0.14
N LEU A 274 -24.20 -22.13 -0.48
CA LEU A 274 -23.41 -22.42 -1.70
C LEU A 274 -22.74 -23.79 -1.64
N CYS A 275 -22.30 -24.25 -0.47
CA CYS A 275 -21.75 -25.60 -0.29
C CYS A 275 -22.79 -26.66 -0.68
N ILE A 276 -23.99 -26.57 -0.09
CA ILE A 276 -25.10 -27.49 -0.39
C ILE A 276 -25.45 -27.46 -1.88
N TYR A 277 -25.45 -26.27 -2.48
CA TYR A 277 -25.69 -26.10 -3.91
C TYR A 277 -24.60 -26.75 -4.78
N THR A 278 -23.33 -26.60 -4.37
CA THR A 278 -22.15 -27.18 -5.04
C THR A 278 -22.18 -28.70 -4.98
N ASP A 279 -22.53 -29.27 -3.82
CA ASP A 279 -22.70 -30.71 -3.64
C ASP A 279 -23.78 -31.25 -4.58
N PHE A 280 -24.94 -30.58 -4.60
CA PHE A 280 -26.04 -30.97 -5.48
C PHE A 280 -25.63 -30.93 -6.95
N MET A 281 -25.05 -29.82 -7.41
CA MET A 281 -24.64 -29.67 -8.82
C MET A 281 -23.50 -30.62 -9.22
N GLY A 282 -22.54 -30.87 -8.33
CA GLY A 282 -21.48 -31.84 -8.59
C GLY A 282 -21.98 -33.27 -8.66
N ILE A 283 -22.89 -33.67 -7.76
CA ILE A 283 -23.52 -34.99 -7.80
C ILE A 283 -24.34 -35.16 -9.10
N LEU A 284 -25.07 -34.13 -9.52
CA LEU A 284 -25.79 -34.16 -10.80
C LEU A 284 -24.84 -34.31 -12.01
N GLY A 285 -23.71 -33.60 -11.99
CA GLY A 285 -22.68 -33.73 -13.02
C GLY A 285 -22.09 -35.14 -13.08
N GLY A 286 -21.76 -35.73 -11.92
CA GLY A 286 -21.25 -37.11 -11.85
C GLY A 286 -22.30 -38.16 -12.22
N SER A 287 -23.57 -37.94 -11.87
CA SER A 287 -24.67 -38.84 -12.24
C SER A 287 -24.82 -38.98 -13.75
N ARG A 288 -24.68 -37.88 -14.51
CA ARG A 288 -24.71 -37.92 -15.99
C ARG A 288 -23.62 -38.81 -16.57
N VAL A 289 -22.44 -38.86 -15.96
CA VAL A 289 -21.34 -39.72 -16.42
C VAL A 289 -21.61 -41.17 -16.06
N CYS A 290 -22.06 -41.43 -14.83
CA CYS A 290 -22.34 -42.79 -14.37
C CYS A 290 -23.36 -43.49 -15.29
N THR A 291 -24.45 -42.82 -15.65
CA THR A 291 -25.45 -43.40 -16.55
C THR A 291 -24.89 -43.69 -17.96
N ASN A 292 -23.96 -42.87 -18.46
CA ASN A 292 -23.37 -43.10 -19.78
C ASN A 292 -22.27 -44.17 -19.81
N ILE A 293 -21.70 -44.54 -18.66
CA ILE A 293 -20.59 -45.51 -18.57
C ILE A 293 -21.08 -46.89 -18.10
N LEU A 294 -22.10 -46.92 -17.23
CA LEU A 294 -22.65 -48.14 -16.64
C LEU A 294 -23.78 -48.79 -17.47
N ASP A 295 -24.36 -48.07 -18.42
CA ASP A 295 -25.22 -48.63 -19.49
C ASP A 295 -24.36 -49.07 -20.70
#